data_AF-A0AA88QWC1-F1
#
_entry.id   AF-A0AA88QWC1-F1
#
_cell.length_a   1.000
_cell.length_b   1.000
_cell.length_c   1.000
_cell.angle_alpha   90.00
_cell.angle_beta   90.00
_cell.angle_gamma   90.00
#
_symmetry.space_group_name_H-M   'P 1'
#
loop_
_entity.id
_entity.type
_entity.pdbx_description
1 polymer ?
#
loop_
_entity_poly.entity_id
_entity_poly.type
_entity_poly.pdbx_seq_one_letter_code
_entity_poly.pdbx_strand_id
1 'polypeptide(L)'
;MEDQKKSYTSSLLSRVIEPGETTDAAIKEITDKILDKAADARSCYAATHELDDDIRFAEMLLVDGCFILELLYRWQKKDHPKKGDAILGNTLVFLDVRHDLLLLENQIPMFVLQTLFAFSLVQTCTLPDMIISFFGNMLNFKLEIRKVCWNRC
;
A
#
# COMPACT_ATOMS: atom_id res chain seq x y z
N MET A 1 3.25 -4.10 -13.98
CA MET A 1 3.12 -3.78 -12.54
C MET A 1 1.84 -3.01 -12.27
N GLU A 2 1.58 -1.92 -12.98
CA GLU A 2 0.37 -1.09 -12.79
C GLU A 2 -0.97 -1.85 -12.84
N ASP A 3 -1.17 -2.77 -13.79
CA ASP A 3 -2.40 -3.57 -13.84
C ASP A 3 -2.58 -4.49 -12.61
N GLN A 4 -1.47 -4.98 -12.05
CA GLN A 4 -1.50 -5.80 -10.85
C GLN A 4 -1.87 -4.96 -9.62
N LYS A 5 -1.31 -3.75 -9.50
CA LYS A 5 -1.69 -2.79 -8.45
C LYS A 5 -3.19 -2.48 -8.50
N LYS A 6 -3.72 -2.19 -9.69
CA LYS A 6 -5.16 -1.96 -9.89
C LYS A 6 -6.00 -3.18 -9.51
N SER A 7 -5.59 -4.39 -9.91
CA SER A 7 -6.27 -5.64 -9.55
C SER A 7 -6.33 -5.86 -8.03
N TYR A 8 -5.22 -5.65 -7.33
CA TYR A 8 -5.14 -5.73 -5.88
C TYR A 8 -5.99 -4.65 -5.21
N THR A 9 -5.93 -3.41 -5.71
CA THR A 9 -6.76 -2.29 -5.25
C THR A 9 -8.26 -2.61 -5.35
N SER A 10 -8.73 -3.07 -6.51
CA SER A 10 -10.12 -3.51 -6.68
C SER A 10 -10.49 -4.63 -5.72
N SER A 11 -9.57 -5.57 -5.46
CA SER A 11 -9.82 -6.64 -4.50
C SER A 11 -9.94 -6.12 -3.07
N LEU A 12 -9.18 -5.10 -2.67
CA LEU A 12 -9.32 -4.44 -1.38
C LEU A 12 -10.64 -3.72 -1.28
N LEU A 13 -10.93 -2.83 -2.23
CA LEU A 13 -12.12 -2.00 -2.24
C LEU A 13 -13.41 -2.84 -2.23
N SER A 14 -13.44 -3.95 -2.97
CA SER A 14 -14.60 -4.88 -2.98
C SER A 14 -14.93 -5.50 -1.61
N ARG A 15 -13.99 -5.46 -0.65
CA ARG A 15 -14.20 -5.93 0.73
C ARG A 15 -14.42 -4.80 1.73
N VAL A 16 -14.07 -3.56 1.37
CA VAL A 16 -14.30 -2.38 2.21
C VAL A 16 -15.72 -1.84 2.03
N ILE A 17 -16.27 -2.01 0.83
CA ILE A 17 -17.59 -1.51 0.47
C ILE A 17 -18.65 -2.52 0.95
N GLU A 18 -19.57 -2.07 1.81
CA GLU A 18 -20.67 -2.91 2.28
C GLU A 18 -21.59 -3.34 1.11
N PRO A 19 -22.22 -4.53 1.17
CA PRO A 19 -23.18 -4.95 0.18
C PRO A 19 -24.38 -3.96 0.14
N GLY A 20 -24.40 -3.04 -0.82
CA GLY A 20 -25.49 -2.09 -1.03
C GLY A 20 -25.07 -0.61 -1.07
N GLU A 21 -23.84 -0.29 -0.71
CA GLU A 21 -23.28 1.06 -0.86
C GLU A 21 -22.74 1.25 -2.28
N THR A 22 -22.99 2.41 -2.90
CA THR A 22 -22.44 2.68 -4.24
C THR A 22 -20.94 2.81 -4.16
N THR A 23 -20.22 1.94 -4.89
CA THR A 23 -18.75 1.89 -4.98
C THR A 23 -18.10 3.26 -5.16
N ASP A 24 -18.76 4.14 -5.91
CA ASP A 24 -18.21 5.43 -6.31
C ASP A 24 -18.18 6.44 -5.15
N ALA A 25 -19.12 6.37 -4.21
CA ALA A 25 -19.18 7.28 -3.06
C ALA A 25 -18.09 6.98 -2.04
N ALA A 26 -17.90 5.69 -1.71
CA ALA A 26 -16.85 5.25 -0.79
C ALA A 26 -15.45 5.50 -1.36
N ILE A 27 -15.25 5.21 -2.66
CA ILE A 27 -13.99 5.52 -3.35
C ILE A 27 -13.74 7.03 -3.32
N LYS A 28 -14.75 7.85 -3.61
CA LYS A 28 -14.63 9.30 -3.55
C LYS A 28 -14.27 9.80 -2.15
N GLU A 29 -14.91 9.30 -1.10
CA GLU A 29 -14.57 9.70 0.27
C GLU A 29 -13.10 9.38 0.62
N ILE A 30 -12.63 8.18 0.25
CA ILE A 30 -11.25 7.79 0.48
C ILE A 30 -10.31 8.69 -0.34
N THR A 31 -10.59 8.91 -1.62
CA THR A 31 -9.81 9.81 -2.50
C THR A 31 -9.74 11.21 -1.93
N ASP A 32 -10.85 11.78 -1.46
CA ASP A 32 -10.89 13.13 -0.88
C ASP A 32 -9.98 13.21 0.37
N LYS A 33 -9.96 12.19 1.24
CA LYS A 33 -9.04 12.17 2.40
C LYS A 33 -7.57 11.99 2.01
N ILE A 34 -7.28 11.34 0.88
CA ILE A 34 -5.90 11.27 0.36
C ILE A 34 -5.52 12.59 -0.31
N LEU A 35 -6.46 13.26 -0.97
CA LEU A 35 -6.26 14.57 -1.57
C LEU A 35 -5.92 15.62 -0.50
N ASP A 36 -6.61 15.59 0.65
CA ASP A 36 -6.29 16.43 1.82
C ASP A 36 -4.86 16.23 2.34
N LYS A 37 -4.26 15.08 2.02
CA LYS A 37 -2.91 14.67 2.42
C LYS A 37 -1.87 14.82 1.31
N ALA A 38 -2.28 15.20 0.09
CA ALA A 38 -1.43 15.24 -1.09
C ALA A 38 -0.26 16.21 -0.92
N ALA A 39 -0.48 17.40 -0.37
CA ALA A 39 0.59 18.38 -0.17
C ALA A 39 1.66 17.87 0.81
N ASP A 40 1.24 17.34 1.96
CA ASP A 40 2.14 16.76 2.95
C ASP A 40 2.88 15.55 2.39
N ALA A 41 2.17 14.69 1.64
CA ALA A 41 2.76 13.51 1.04
C ALA A 41 3.80 13.90 -0.01
N ARG A 42 3.52 14.93 -0.82
CA ARG A 42 4.45 15.47 -1.81
C ARG A 42 5.73 16.00 -1.17
N SER A 43 5.62 16.62 0.01
CA SER A 43 6.79 17.11 0.76
C SER A 43 7.77 16.00 1.19
N CYS A 44 7.33 14.74 1.17
CA CYS A 44 8.17 13.57 1.45
C CYS A 44 9.07 13.19 0.27
N TYR A 45 8.73 13.63 -0.95
CA TYR A 45 9.48 13.34 -2.16
C TYR A 45 10.44 14.48 -2.47
N ALA A 46 11.61 14.16 -3.04
CA ALA A 46 12.49 15.18 -3.61
C ALA A 46 11.72 15.93 -4.70
N ALA A 47 11.95 17.23 -4.87
CA ALA A 47 11.18 18.07 -5.79
C ALA A 47 11.10 17.47 -7.21
N THR A 48 9.95 16.91 -7.55
CA THR A 48 9.65 16.29 -8.84
C THR A 48 8.46 17.00 -9.48
N HIS A 49 8.64 17.41 -10.74
CA HIS A 49 7.63 18.15 -11.52
C HIS A 49 6.45 17.25 -11.94
N GLU A 50 6.58 15.93 -11.79
CA GLU A 50 5.54 14.93 -12.11
C GLU A 50 4.39 14.92 -11.09
N LEU A 51 4.52 15.68 -10.00
CA LEU A 51 3.57 15.70 -8.89
C LEU A 51 2.68 16.95 -8.89
N ASP A 52 2.71 17.82 -9.90
CA ASP A 52 2.02 19.11 -9.87
C ASP A 52 0.48 19.03 -9.94
N ASP A 53 -0.09 17.87 -10.28
CA ASP A 53 -1.53 17.60 -10.25
C ASP A 53 -1.91 16.86 -8.96
N ASP A 54 -2.55 17.58 -8.03
CA ASP A 54 -2.97 17.04 -6.72
C ASP A 54 -3.93 15.85 -6.86
N ILE A 55 -4.85 15.89 -7.82
CA ILE A 55 -5.86 14.85 -8.01
C ILE A 55 -5.18 13.58 -8.49
N ARG A 56 -4.36 13.70 -9.55
CA ARG A 56 -3.61 12.57 -10.09
C ARG A 56 -2.63 12.01 -9.08
N PHE A 57 -1.99 12.87 -8.26
CA PHE A 57 -1.10 12.42 -7.19
C PHE A 57 -1.86 11.65 -6.11
N ALA A 58 -3.02 12.15 -5.67
CA ALA A 58 -3.86 11.45 -4.72
C ALA A 58 -4.33 10.09 -5.25
N GLU A 59 -4.70 9.99 -6.52
CA GLU A 59 -5.05 8.72 -7.17
C GLU A 59 -3.86 7.73 -7.16
N MET A 60 -2.65 8.20 -7.45
CA MET A 60 -1.44 7.36 -7.38
C MET A 60 -1.19 6.84 -5.96
N LEU A 61 -1.28 7.72 -4.95
CA LEU A 61 -1.15 7.35 -3.54
C LEU A 61 -2.21 6.33 -3.10
N LEU A 62 -3.45 6.49 -3.57
CA LEU A 62 -4.55 5.59 -3.26
C LEU A 62 -4.29 4.19 -3.85
N VAL A 63 -3.95 4.11 -5.14
CA VAL A 63 -3.70 2.84 -5.84
C VAL A 63 -2.51 2.11 -5.23
N ASP A 64 -1.39 2.82 -5.04
CA ASP A 64 -0.19 2.21 -4.46
C ASP A 64 -0.44 1.78 -3.02
N GLY A 65 -1.18 2.57 -2.24
CA GLY A 65 -1.44 2.28 -0.84
C GLY A 65 -2.41 1.11 -0.66
N CYS A 66 -3.47 1.07 -1.46
CA CYS A 66 -4.40 -0.07 -1.48
C CYS A 66 -3.70 -1.35 -1.95
N PHE A 67 -2.80 -1.26 -2.92
CA PHE A 67 -1.97 -2.39 -3.34
C PHE A 67 -1.13 -2.95 -2.19
N ILE A 68 -0.41 -2.09 -1.46
CA ILE A 68 0.42 -2.49 -0.32
C ILE A 68 -0.44 -3.14 0.76
N LEU A 69 -1.55 -2.50 1.16
CA LEU A 69 -2.44 -3.04 2.19
C LEU A 69 -3.03 -4.39 1.80
N GLU A 70 -3.42 -4.58 0.54
CA GLU A 70 -3.91 -5.87 0.06
C GLU A 70 -2.84 -6.96 0.08
N LEU A 71 -1.63 -6.61 -0.35
CA LEU A 71 -0.50 -7.54 -0.35
C LEU A 71 -0.16 -7.99 1.08
N LEU A 72 -0.12 -7.05 2.03
CA LEU A 72 0.09 -7.31 3.46
C LEU A 72 -1.00 -8.22 4.03
N TYR A 73 -2.27 -7.93 3.72
CA TYR A 73 -3.40 -8.71 4.19
C TYR A 73 -3.37 -10.16 3.70
N ARG A 74 -3.18 -10.37 2.39
CA ARG A 74 -3.11 -11.71 1.79
C ARG A 74 -1.97 -12.53 2.37
N TRP A 75 -0.82 -11.90 2.59
CA TRP A 75 0.31 -12.52 3.27
C TRP A 75 -0.07 -12.98 4.68
N GLN A 76 -0.70 -12.10 5.47
CA GLN A 76 -1.08 -12.42 6.85
C GLN A 76 -2.09 -13.57 6.92
N LYS A 77 -3.08 -13.59 6.02
CA LYS A 77 -4.06 -14.67 5.94
C LYS A 77 -3.46 -16.00 5.51
N LYS A 78 -2.16 -16.03 5.13
CA LYS A 78 -1.52 -17.15 4.45
C LYS A 78 -2.39 -17.62 3.28
N ASP A 79 -3.06 -16.66 2.63
CA ASP A 79 -3.95 -16.97 1.54
C ASP A 79 -3.07 -17.63 0.47
N HIS A 80 -3.35 -18.88 0.16
CA HIS A 80 -2.63 -19.55 -0.90
C HIS A 80 -2.83 -18.71 -2.16
N PRO A 81 -1.77 -18.43 -2.93
CA PRO A 81 -1.91 -17.60 -4.11
C PRO A 81 -3.10 -18.10 -4.92
N LYS A 82 -4.10 -17.24 -5.13
CA LYS A 82 -5.22 -17.60 -5.98
C LYS A 82 -4.65 -18.12 -7.29
N LYS A 83 -5.26 -19.15 -7.88
CA LYS A 83 -4.79 -19.69 -9.16
C LYS A 83 -4.70 -18.54 -10.17
N GLY A 84 -3.47 -18.21 -10.61
CA GLY A 84 -3.21 -17.08 -11.50
C GLY A 84 -2.81 -15.75 -10.83
N ASP A 85 -2.55 -15.70 -9.52
CA ASP A 85 -1.99 -14.50 -8.87
C ASP A 85 -0.55 -14.27 -9.37
N ALA A 86 -0.34 -13.16 -10.08
CA ALA A 86 0.93 -12.88 -10.74
C ALA A 86 2.06 -12.52 -9.77
N ILE A 87 1.73 -12.09 -8.54
CA ILE A 87 2.72 -11.67 -7.54
C ILE A 87 2.92 -12.79 -6.53
N LEU A 88 1.90 -13.12 -5.73
CA LEU A 88 2.04 -14.14 -4.68
C LEU A 88 2.25 -15.54 -5.26
N GLY A 89 1.77 -15.80 -6.49
CA GLY A 89 1.92 -17.08 -7.17
C GLY A 89 3.27 -17.27 -7.85
N ASN A 90 4.12 -16.24 -7.91
CA ASN A 90 5.45 -16.28 -8.51
C ASN A 90 6.50 -15.81 -7.51
N THR A 91 7.29 -16.75 -6.98
CA THR A 91 8.31 -16.47 -5.96
C THR A 91 9.30 -15.38 -6.34
N LEU A 92 9.74 -15.32 -7.60
CA LEU A 92 10.72 -14.30 -8.03
C LEU A 92 10.08 -12.92 -8.06
N VAL A 93 8.90 -12.79 -8.68
CA VAL A 93 8.15 -11.53 -8.73
C VAL A 93 7.78 -11.06 -7.33
N PHE A 94 7.37 -11.98 -6.45
CA PHE A 94 7.10 -11.67 -5.05
C PHE A 94 8.34 -11.10 -4.36
N LEU A 95 9.50 -11.74 -4.50
CA LEU A 95 10.73 -11.27 -3.87
C LEU A 95 11.16 -9.91 -4.41
N ASP A 96 11.03 -9.68 -5.72
CA ASP A 96 11.31 -8.38 -6.34
C ASP A 96 10.40 -7.28 -5.78
N VAL A 97 9.08 -7.52 -5.75
CA VAL A 97 8.10 -6.60 -5.16
C VAL A 97 8.42 -6.35 -3.68
N ARG A 98 8.73 -7.41 -2.92
CA ARG A 98 9.06 -7.31 -1.50
C ARG A 98 10.34 -6.48 -1.28
N HIS A 99 11.32 -6.61 -2.16
CA HIS A 99 12.56 -5.85 -2.10
C HIS A 99 12.34 -4.38 -2.47
N ASP A 100 11.56 -4.10 -3.51
CA ASP A 100 11.17 -2.73 -3.90
C ASP A 100 10.43 -2.03 -2.74
N LEU A 101 9.53 -2.75 -2.07
CA LEU A 101 8.84 -2.26 -0.87
C LEU A 101 9.76 -2.06 0.36
N LEU A 102 11.04 -2.45 0.30
CA LEU A 102 12.04 -2.06 1.31
C LEU A 102 12.89 -0.85 0.89
N LEU A 103 12.92 -0.50 -0.40
CA LEU A 103 13.71 0.63 -0.89
C LEU A 103 13.00 1.94 -0.54
N LEU A 104 13.75 2.93 -0.03
CA LEU A 104 13.22 4.19 0.55
C LEU A 104 12.72 5.18 -0.51
N GLU A 105 13.25 5.13 -1.73
CA GLU A 105 13.10 6.23 -2.70
C GLU A 105 11.72 6.33 -3.35
N ASN A 106 10.92 5.25 -3.32
CA ASN A 106 9.59 5.18 -3.94
C ASN A 106 8.47 4.87 -2.94
N GLN A 107 8.68 5.10 -1.64
CA GLN A 107 7.69 4.74 -0.63
C GLN A 107 6.56 5.75 -0.53
N ILE A 108 5.37 5.21 -0.29
CA ILE A 108 4.22 5.97 0.17
C ILE A 108 4.50 6.39 1.62
N PRO A 109 4.28 7.66 1.99
CA PRO A 109 4.42 8.11 3.37
C PRO A 109 3.55 7.30 4.32
N MET A 110 4.07 6.99 5.52
CA MET A 110 3.39 6.07 6.45
C MET A 110 2.00 6.57 6.84
N PHE A 111 1.82 7.88 7.01
CA PHE A 111 0.54 8.47 7.36
C PHE A 111 -0.53 8.28 6.28
N VAL A 112 -0.16 8.16 4.99
CA VAL A 112 -1.08 7.82 3.90
C VAL A 112 -1.54 6.38 4.06
N LEU A 113 -0.62 5.44 4.29
CA LEU A 113 -0.95 4.03 4.55
C LEU A 113 -1.82 3.86 5.80
N GLN A 114 -1.56 4.60 6.88
CA GLN A 114 -2.38 4.61 8.09
C GLN A 114 -3.80 5.12 7.81
N THR A 115 -3.91 6.18 6.99
CA THR A 115 -5.21 6.74 6.59
C THR A 115 -6.02 5.69 5.83
N LEU A 116 -5.44 5.06 4.82
CA LEU A 116 -6.09 3.98 4.06
C LEU A 116 -6.41 2.76 4.93
N PHE A 117 -5.52 2.39 5.85
CA PHE A 117 -5.72 1.25 6.74
C PHE A 117 -6.93 1.43 7.66
N ALA A 118 -7.16 2.65 8.17
CA ALA A 118 -8.30 2.96 9.02
C ALA A 118 -9.66 2.74 8.33
N PHE A 119 -9.70 2.90 7.00
CA PHE A 119 -10.89 2.60 6.19
C PHE A 119 -11.01 1.13 5.83
N SER A 120 -9.90 0.41 5.77
CA SER A 120 -9.95 -1.00 5.43
C SER A 120 -10.70 -1.77 6.52
N LEU A 121 -11.74 -2.53 6.15
CA LEU A 121 -12.42 -3.48 7.06
C LEU A 121 -11.53 -4.69 7.42
N VAL A 122 -10.23 -4.56 7.17
CA VAL A 122 -9.21 -5.59 7.21
C VAL A 122 -8.40 -5.47 8.49
N GLN A 123 -9.07 -5.24 9.62
CA GLN A 123 -8.42 -5.00 10.92
C GLN A 123 -8.31 -6.30 11.72
N THR A 124 -7.63 -7.31 11.17
CA THR A 124 -7.33 -8.55 11.90
C THR A 124 -6.15 -8.42 12.86
N CYS A 125 -5.33 -7.37 12.71
CA CYS A 125 -4.24 -6.95 13.60
C CYS A 125 -3.86 -5.50 13.27
N THR A 126 -2.82 -4.94 13.89
CA THR A 126 -2.37 -3.57 13.57
C THR A 126 -1.54 -3.51 12.28
N LEU A 127 -1.50 -2.34 11.61
CA LEU A 127 -0.65 -2.13 10.43
C LEU A 127 0.84 -2.47 10.70
N PRO A 128 1.47 -2.05 11.83
CA PRO A 128 2.81 -2.49 12.18
C PRO A 128 2.98 -4.01 12.26
N ASP A 129 2.01 -4.73 12.82
CA ASP A 129 2.07 -6.20 12.92
C ASP A 129 2.09 -6.85 11.52
N MET A 130 1.28 -6.33 10.60
CA MET A 130 1.27 -6.80 9.21
C MET A 130 2.62 -6.54 8.53
N ILE A 131 3.18 -5.34 8.70
CA ILE A 131 4.49 -4.96 8.14
C ILE A 131 5.59 -5.86 8.71
N ILE A 132 5.64 -6.05 10.04
CA ILE A 132 6.65 -6.90 10.71
C ILE A 132 6.50 -8.35 10.24
N SER A 133 5.28 -8.87 10.15
CA SER A 133 5.03 -10.22 9.63
C SER A 133 5.48 -10.36 8.17
N PHE A 134 5.20 -9.35 7.35
CA PHE A 134 5.54 -9.33 5.93
C PHE A 134 7.03 -9.17 5.69
N PHE A 135 7.79 -8.47 6.53
CA PHE A 135 9.22 -8.21 6.33
C PHE A 135 10.16 -8.98 7.26
N GLY A 136 9.66 -9.66 8.30
CA GLY A 136 10.47 -10.21 9.40
C GLY A 136 11.66 -11.07 8.97
N ASN A 137 11.48 -11.95 7.98
CA ASN A 137 12.57 -12.79 7.46
C ASN A 137 13.64 -12.00 6.70
N MET A 138 13.32 -10.85 6.13
CA MET A 138 14.28 -9.96 5.46
C MET A 138 14.95 -8.98 6.43
N LEU A 139 14.23 -8.53 7.48
CA LEU A 139 14.78 -7.64 8.49
C LEU A 139 15.86 -8.31 9.35
N ASN A 140 15.75 -9.63 9.58
CA ASN A 140 16.82 -10.43 10.19
C ASN A 140 18.12 -10.46 9.36
N PHE A 141 18.05 -10.19 8.05
CA PHE A 141 19.20 -10.14 7.14
C PHE A 141 19.77 -8.71 6.96
N LYS A 142 19.02 -7.67 7.34
CA LYS A 142 19.35 -6.24 7.11
C LYS A 142 19.66 -5.44 8.39
N LEU A 143 19.80 -6.07 9.56
CA LEU A 143 20.15 -5.36 10.81
C LEU A 143 21.49 -4.60 10.78
N GLU A 144 22.34 -4.79 9.75
CA GLU A 144 23.53 -3.95 9.53
C GLU A 144 23.31 -2.73 8.60
N ILE A 145 22.16 -2.55 7.96
CA ILE A 145 21.95 -1.41 7.06
C ILE A 145 20.66 -0.65 7.42
N ARG A 146 20.87 0.34 8.30
CA ARG A 146 20.07 1.56 8.55
C ARG A 146 18.69 1.43 9.21
N LYS A 147 18.71 1.75 10.51
CA LYS A 147 17.62 2.40 11.27
C LYS A 147 17.32 3.80 10.73
N VAL A 148 16.61 4.00 9.61
CA VAL A 148 16.20 5.38 9.20
C VAL A 148 14.85 5.49 8.47
N CYS A 149 14.31 4.44 7.87
CA CYS A 149 13.46 4.66 6.69
C CYS A 149 11.95 4.93 6.88
N TRP A 150 11.40 4.96 8.10
CA TRP A 150 9.96 5.22 8.32
C TRP A 150 9.67 6.48 9.17
N ASN A 151 10.69 7.29 9.49
CA ASN A 151 10.57 8.42 10.41
C ASN A 151 10.75 9.79 9.74
N ARG A 152 10.78 9.85 8.40
CA ARG A 152 10.88 11.15 7.70
C ARG A 152 9.53 11.78 7.41
N CYS A 153 8.45 10.98 7.48
CA CYS A 153 7.03 11.31 7.67
C CYS A 153 6.26 10.02 7.93
#